data_AF-A0A848YAJ0-F1
#
_entry.id   AF-A0A848YAJ0-F1
#
_cell.length_a   1.000
_cell.length_b   1.000
_cell.length_c   1.000
_cell.angle_alpha   90.00
_cell.angle_beta   90.00
_cell.angle_gamma   90.00
#
_symmetry.space_group_name_H-M   'P 1'
#
loop_
_entity.id
_entity.type
_entity.pdbx_description
1 polymer ?
#
loop_
_entity_poly.entity_id
_entity_poly.type
_entity_poly.pdbx_seq_one_letter_code
_entity_poly.pdbx_strand_id
1 'polypeptide(L)'
;MSKSDDSGIDLNRPKIIGAPVQRVEDPRLLTGHGKFTDDVKLRGTLHVALRRSDYAHARIGTIDTAEAEAMPGVVGVFTAQHL
;
A
#
# COMPACT_ATOMS: atom_id res chain seq x y z
N MET A 1 -53.43 19.34 11.89
CA MET A 1 -52.19 19.91 11.34
C MET A 1 -51.29 20.35 12.50
N SER A 2 -50.50 19.44 13.06
CA SER A 2 -49.35 19.81 13.91
C SER A 2 -48.42 18.62 14.05
N LYS A 3 -47.40 18.64 13.19
CA LYS A 3 -46.03 18.15 13.33
C LYS A 3 -45.83 16.81 14.05
N SER A 4 -45.51 15.80 13.24
CA SER A 4 -44.70 14.65 13.61
C SER A 4 -43.44 15.10 14.34
N ASP A 5 -43.37 14.79 15.64
CA ASP A 5 -42.14 14.94 16.43
C ASP A 5 -41.13 13.89 15.97
N ASP A 6 -40.21 14.35 15.14
CA ASP A 6 -38.98 13.65 14.76
C ASP A 6 -38.00 13.72 15.95
N SER A 7 -38.21 12.90 16.98
CA SER A 7 -37.28 12.78 18.10
C SER A 7 -36.86 11.33 18.34
N GLY A 8 -36.46 10.66 17.26
CA GLY A 8 -35.77 9.36 17.30
C GLY A 8 -34.29 9.45 17.67
N ILE A 9 -33.88 10.35 18.59
CA ILE A 9 -32.49 10.42 19.06
C ILE A 9 -32.34 9.53 20.29
N ASP A 10 -31.74 8.36 20.08
CA ASP A 10 -31.28 7.48 21.16
C ASP A 10 -30.24 8.21 22.03
N LEU A 11 -30.67 8.65 23.22
CA LEU A 11 -29.87 9.35 24.22
C LEU A 11 -28.78 8.48 24.86
N ASN A 12 -28.76 7.18 24.57
CA ASN A 12 -27.79 6.23 25.13
C ASN A 12 -26.58 6.01 24.21
N ARG A 13 -26.52 6.70 23.07
CA ARG A 13 -25.36 6.64 22.17
C ARG A 13 -24.30 7.62 22.66
N PRO A 14 -23.07 7.16 23.01
CA PRO A 14 -22.02 8.08 23.41
C PRO A 14 -21.79 9.10 22.30
N LYS A 15 -21.76 10.38 22.67
CA LYS A 15 -21.57 11.51 21.75
C LYS A 15 -20.11 11.54 21.31
N ILE A 16 -19.74 10.66 20.37
CA ILE A 16 -18.35 10.43 19.93
C ILE A 16 -17.84 11.60 19.07
N ILE A 17 -18.75 12.33 18.42
CA ILE A 17 -18.40 13.50 17.61
C ILE A 17 -17.98 14.65 18.53
N GLY A 18 -16.71 15.07 18.42
CA GLY A 18 -16.12 16.15 19.21
C GLY A 18 -15.52 15.72 20.56
N ALA A 19 -15.61 14.44 20.92
CA ALA A 19 -15.00 13.90 22.14
C ALA A 19 -13.57 13.36 21.88
N PRO A 20 -12.64 13.46 22.85
CA PRO A 20 -11.30 12.90 22.74
C PRO A 20 -11.33 11.38 22.98
N VAL A 21 -11.78 10.62 21.98
CA VAL A 21 -11.90 9.16 22.05
C VAL A 21 -10.59 8.49 21.60
N GLN A 22 -10.21 7.40 22.27
CA GLN A 22 -9.05 6.59 21.87
C GLN A 22 -9.28 5.97 20.48
N ARG A 23 -8.21 5.88 19.69
CA ARG A 23 -8.28 5.37 18.32
C ARG A 23 -8.45 3.85 18.33
N VAL A 24 -9.27 3.34 17.41
CA VAL A 24 -9.57 1.91 17.31
C VAL A 24 -8.40 1.12 16.71
N GLU A 25 -7.59 1.79 15.89
CA GLU A 25 -6.44 1.21 15.20
C GLU A 25 -5.17 1.11 16.07
N ASP A 26 -5.07 1.89 17.15
CA ASP A 26 -3.87 1.98 17.99
C ASP A 26 -3.42 0.60 18.51
N PRO A 27 -4.30 -0.28 19.04
CA PRO A 27 -3.87 -1.58 19.54
C PRO A 27 -3.12 -2.41 18.52
N ARG A 28 -3.52 -2.43 17.24
CA ARG A 28 -2.80 -3.21 16.22
C ARG A 28 -1.56 -2.47 15.70
N LEU A 29 -1.62 -1.15 15.55
CA LEU A 29 -0.52 -0.38 14.98
C LEU A 29 0.65 -0.25 15.95
N LEU A 30 0.38 -0.03 17.23
CA LEU A 30 1.40 0.17 18.26
C LEU A 30 2.11 -1.13 18.66
N THR A 31 1.48 -2.29 18.43
CA THR A 31 2.07 -3.60 18.78
C THR A 31 2.69 -4.33 17.59
N GLY A 32 2.79 -3.68 16.42
CA GLY A 32 3.33 -4.33 15.21
C GLY A 32 2.41 -5.39 14.61
N HIS A 33 1.12 -5.40 14.96
CA HIS A 33 0.10 -6.26 14.35
C HIS A 33 -0.64 -5.59 13.19
N GLY A 34 -0.29 -4.34 12.86
CA GLY A 34 -0.66 -3.71 11.60
C GLY A 34 -0.06 -4.50 10.43
N LYS A 35 -0.84 -4.67 9.36
CA LYS A 35 -0.37 -5.32 8.13
C LYS A 35 -0.38 -4.31 6.99
N PHE A 36 0.80 -4.03 6.46
CA PHE A 36 1.04 -3.22 5.28
C PHE A 36 1.35 -4.12 4.08
N THR A 37 1.50 -3.54 2.90
CA THR A 37 1.71 -4.30 1.66
C THR A 37 2.94 -5.20 1.73
N ASP A 38 4.03 -4.74 2.32
CA ASP A 38 5.29 -5.49 2.43
C ASP A 38 5.23 -6.62 3.49
N ASP A 39 4.24 -6.60 4.39
CA ASP A 39 4.02 -7.67 5.36
C ASP A 39 3.28 -8.88 4.75
N VAL A 40 2.79 -8.76 3.51
CA VAL A 40 2.07 -9.81 2.82
C VAL A 40 3.05 -10.85 2.28
N LYS A 41 3.10 -12.02 2.94
CA LYS A 41 3.90 -13.17 2.50
C LYS A 41 3.01 -14.22 1.83
N LEU A 42 3.18 -14.40 0.52
CA LEU A 42 2.52 -15.45 -0.26
C LEU A 42 3.58 -16.47 -0.71
N ARG A 43 3.16 -17.71 -0.95
CA ARG A 43 4.06 -18.73 -1.48
C ARG A 43 4.45 -18.36 -2.91
N GLY A 44 5.75 -18.34 -3.18
CA GLY A 44 6.28 -18.03 -4.52
C GLY A 44 6.35 -16.54 -4.86
N THR A 45 6.19 -15.63 -3.88
CA THR A 45 6.41 -14.19 -4.10
C THR A 45 7.83 -13.95 -4.63
N LEU A 46 7.92 -13.33 -5.80
CA LEU A 46 9.15 -12.78 -6.35
C LEU A 46 9.30 -11.31 -5.96
N HIS A 47 10.54 -10.82 -5.97
CA HIS A 47 10.85 -9.42 -5.68
C HIS A 47 11.28 -8.71 -6.96
N VAL A 48 11.01 -7.41 -7.04
CA VAL A 48 11.40 -6.58 -8.18
C VAL A 48 12.39 -5.52 -7.74
N ALA A 49 13.42 -5.30 -8.55
CA ALA A 49 14.31 -4.15 -8.44
C ALA A 49 14.14 -3.29 -9.71
N LEU A 50 14.10 -1.97 -9.54
CA LEU A 50 13.87 -1.04 -10.65
C LEU A 50 15.17 -0.31 -11.01
N ARG A 51 15.66 -0.49 -12.23
CA ARG A 51 16.71 0.37 -12.78
C ARG A 51 16.09 1.68 -13.27
N ARG A 52 16.37 2.77 -12.56
CA ARG A 52 15.92 4.13 -12.91
C ARG A 52 16.98 4.86 -13.72
N SER A 53 16.58 5.92 -14.40
CA SER A 53 17.51 6.82 -15.11
C SER A 53 18.41 7.56 -14.12
N ASP A 54 19.70 7.72 -14.47
CA ASP A 54 20.63 8.61 -13.75
C ASP A 54 20.53 10.06 -14.23
N TYR A 55 19.83 10.28 -15.34
CA TYR A 55 19.64 11.59 -15.96
C TYR A 55 18.20 12.05 -15.81
N ALA A 56 18.00 13.34 -15.58
CA ALA A 56 16.66 13.95 -15.52
C ALA A 56 15.91 13.87 -16.86
N HIS A 57 16.65 13.96 -17.98
CA HIS A 57 16.10 13.82 -19.34
C HIS A 57 17.17 13.27 -20.28
N ALA A 58 16.87 12.17 -20.97
CA ALA A 58 17.75 11.52 -21.93
C ALA A 58 16.96 10.63 -22.89
N ARG A 59 17.58 10.27 -24.01
CA ARG A 59 17.11 9.17 -24.87
C ARG A 59 17.77 7.88 -24.44
N ILE A 60 17.01 6.79 -24.37
CA ILE A 60 17.55 5.45 -24.14
C ILE A 60 18.18 4.97 -25.45
N GLY A 61 19.50 4.81 -25.47
CA GLY A 61 20.22 4.26 -26.62
C GLY A 61 20.14 2.73 -26.63
N THR A 62 20.70 2.11 -25.59
CA THR A 62 20.76 0.66 -25.43
C THR A 62 20.47 0.29 -23.97
N ILE A 63 19.86 -0.87 -23.76
CA ILE A 63 19.75 -1.52 -22.45
C ILE A 63 20.39 -2.90 -22.62
N ASP A 64 21.48 -3.16 -21.90
CA ASP A 64 22.10 -4.48 -21.82
C ASP A 64 21.63 -5.17 -20.54
N THR A 65 21.02 -6.35 -20.68
CA THR A 65 20.45 -7.14 -19.59
C THR A 65 21.22 -8.43 -19.33
N ALA A 66 22.24 -8.75 -20.13
CA ALA A 66 22.86 -10.08 -20.16
C ALA A 66 23.47 -10.49 -18.81
N GLU A 67 24.16 -9.57 -18.14
CA GLU A 67 24.75 -9.85 -16.82
C GLU A 67 23.65 -10.13 -15.78
N ALA A 68 22.62 -9.29 -15.74
CA ALA A 68 21.52 -9.43 -14.77
C ALA A 68 20.73 -10.73 -15.00
N GLU A 69 20.48 -11.10 -16.26
CA GLU A 69 19.82 -12.36 -16.61
C GLU A 69 20.62 -13.60 -16.21
N ALA A 70 21.96 -13.51 -16.24
CA ALA A 70 22.84 -14.61 -15.84
C ALA A 70 23.01 -14.75 -14.31
N MET A 71 22.53 -13.78 -13.52
CA MET A 71 22.69 -13.81 -12.06
C MET A 71 21.83 -14.91 -11.41
N PRO A 72 22.40 -15.72 -10.49
CA PRO A 72 21.64 -16.70 -9.74
C PRO A 72 20.46 -16.07 -8.99
N GLY A 73 19.26 -16.62 -9.18
CA GLY A 73 18.03 -16.16 -8.51
C GLY A 73 17.25 -15.07 -9.28
N VAL A 74 17.79 -14.54 -10.38
CA VAL A 74 17.00 -13.69 -11.29
C VAL A 74 16.04 -14.55 -12.09
N VAL A 75 14.75 -14.21 -12.03
CA VAL A 75 13.69 -14.93 -12.75
C VAL A 75 13.43 -14.32 -14.13
N GLY A 76 13.74 -13.04 -14.31
CA GLY A 76 13.63 -12.36 -15.59
C GLY A 76 13.97 -10.87 -15.49
N VAL A 77 14.33 -10.28 -16.62
CA VAL A 77 14.55 -8.84 -16.77
C VAL A 77 13.56 -8.33 -17.80
N PHE A 78 12.79 -7.30 -17.44
CA PHE A 78 11.74 -6.75 -18.28
C PHE A 78 12.08 -5.32 -18.70
N THR A 79 11.89 -5.04 -19.98
CA THR A 79 12.10 -3.73 -20.61
C THR A 79 10.88 -3.36 -21.43
N ALA A 80 10.84 -2.14 -21.98
CA ALA A 80 9.75 -1.71 -22.86
C ALA A 80 9.57 -2.60 -24.11
N GLN A 81 10.57 -3.41 -24.50
CA GLN A 81 10.46 -4.34 -25.62
C GLN A 81 9.58 -5.57 -25.31
N HIS A 82 9.24 -5.79 -24.04
CA HIS A 82 8.42 -6.91 -23.57
C HIS A 82 6.97 -6.53 -23.29
N LEU A 83 6.60 -5.26 -23.52
CA LEU A 83 5.24 -4.75 -23.40
C LEU A 83 4.53 -4.82 -24.74
#